data_AF-A0A6H2FJI9-F1
#
_entry.id   AF-A0A6H2FJI9-F1
#
_cell.length_a   1.000
_cell.length_b   1.000
_cell.length_c   1.000
_cell.angle_alpha   90.00
_cell.angle_beta   90.00
_cell.angle_gamma   90.00
#
_symmetry.space_group_name_H-M   'P 1'
#
loop_
_entity.id
_entity.type
_entity.pdbx_description
1 polymer ?
#
loop_
_entity_poly.entity_id
_entity_poly.type
_entity_poly.pdbx_seq_one_letter_code
_entity_poly.pdbx_strand_id
1 'polypeptide(L)'
;MSIIDYLFVFILMYFSIISFFRGFINEILTIFVWFISFYLFKKYYHYLLFIKKININNFYFKEIFLLFFYFIFILILGYIFKNYLNIKIKNIYIKNINRLLGLFFGLLKGCLIIFILLNSLNYIDKKLYNYILINNKSLLFIYFNNILQQYKYFL
;
A
#
# COMPACT_ATOMS: atom_id res chain seq x y z
N MET A 1 -16.05 -18.18 -14.95
CA MET A 1 -15.30 -17.29 -14.03
C MET A 1 -16.22 -16.15 -13.67
N SER A 2 -16.30 -15.78 -12.39
CA SER A 2 -17.16 -14.69 -11.92
C SER A 2 -16.54 -13.33 -12.26
N ILE A 3 -17.36 -12.27 -12.26
CA ILE A 3 -16.87 -10.87 -12.42
C ILE A 3 -15.81 -10.52 -11.35
N ILE A 4 -15.93 -11.10 -10.16
CA ILE A 4 -14.99 -10.92 -9.05
C ILE A 4 -13.62 -11.53 -9.38
N ASP A 5 -13.59 -12.71 -10.03
CA ASP A 5 -12.33 -13.33 -10.44
C ASP A 5 -11.60 -12.46 -11.47
N TYR A 6 -12.33 -11.88 -12.43
CA TYR A 6 -11.74 -10.94 -13.39
C TYR A 6 -11.19 -9.69 -12.72
N LEU A 7 -11.90 -9.15 -11.72
CA LEU A 7 -11.44 -8.00 -10.96
C LEU A 7 -10.14 -8.32 -10.19
N PHE A 8 -10.05 -9.49 -9.55
CA PHE A 8 -8.83 -9.89 -8.84
C PHE A 8 -7.66 -10.16 -9.77
N VAL A 9 -7.87 -10.84 -10.90
CA VAL A 9 -6.84 -11.03 -11.92
C VAL A 9 -6.36 -9.67 -12.46
N PHE A 10 -7.28 -8.74 -12.69
CA PHE A 10 -6.93 -7.38 -13.13
C PHE A 10 -6.05 -6.67 -12.10
N ILE A 11 -6.42 -6.71 -10.81
CA ILE A 11 -5.60 -6.14 -9.74
C ILE A 11 -4.20 -6.77 -9.72
N LEU A 12 -4.12 -8.11 -9.71
CA LEU A 12 -2.84 -8.83 -9.69
C LEU A 12 -1.98 -8.44 -10.89
N MET A 13 -2.51 -8.50 -12.11
CA MET A 13 -1.78 -8.12 -13.31
C MET A 13 -1.34 -6.67 -13.28
N TYR A 14 -2.21 -5.75 -12.89
CA TYR A 14 -1.89 -4.32 -12.83
C TYR A 14 -0.69 -4.05 -11.92
N PHE A 15 -0.70 -4.58 -10.69
CA PHE A 15 0.41 -4.40 -9.77
C PHE A 15 1.68 -5.11 -10.24
N SER A 16 1.57 -6.34 -10.76
CA SER A 16 2.72 -7.08 -11.31
C SER A 16 3.39 -6.37 -12.47
N ILE A 17 2.62 -5.84 -13.42
CA ILE A 17 3.14 -5.15 -14.61
C ILE A 17 3.84 -3.85 -14.20
N ILE A 18 3.22 -3.06 -13.32
CA ILE A 18 3.84 -1.83 -12.82
C ILE A 18 5.14 -2.12 -12.07
N SER A 19 5.14 -3.12 -11.20
CA SER A 19 6.34 -3.49 -10.44
C SER A 19 7.41 -4.15 -11.30
N PHE A 20 7.05 -4.81 -12.40
CA PHE A 20 8.02 -5.28 -13.40
C PHE A 20 8.73 -4.10 -14.07
N PHE A 21 8.00 -3.08 -14.53
CA PHE A 21 8.61 -1.91 -15.16
C PHE A 21 9.45 -1.09 -14.18
N ARG A 22 9.02 -0.98 -12.93
CA ARG A 22 9.76 -0.29 -11.87
C ARG A 22 10.99 -1.08 -11.42
N GLY A 23 10.88 -2.40 -11.27
CA GLY A 23 11.92 -3.27 -10.71
C GLY A 23 11.87 -3.36 -9.19
N PHE A 24 12.32 -4.49 -8.66
CA PHE A 24 12.33 -4.85 -7.24
C PHE A 24 13.00 -3.83 -6.32
N ILE A 25 14.18 -3.32 -6.69
CA ILE A 25 14.90 -2.36 -5.85
C ILE A 25 14.10 -1.07 -5.68
N ASN A 26 13.44 -0.60 -6.75
CA ASN A 26 12.58 0.56 -6.68
C ASN A 26 11.39 0.31 -5.75
N GLU A 27 10.81 -0.88 -5.81
CA GLU A 27 9.69 -1.27 -4.95
C GLU A 27 10.10 -1.34 -3.47
N ILE A 28 11.26 -1.92 -3.16
CA ILE A 28 11.80 -1.93 -1.80
C ILE A 28 12.07 -0.52 -1.29
N LEU A 29 12.75 0.30 -2.08
CA LEU A 29 13.06 1.67 -1.69
C LEU A 29 11.78 2.50 -1.48
N THR A 30 10.72 2.28 -2.27
CA THR A 30 9.44 2.95 -1.99
C THR A 30 8.86 2.57 -0.63
N ILE A 31 8.96 1.30 -0.24
CA ILE A 31 8.50 0.85 1.07
C ILE A 31 9.37 1.43 2.18
N PHE A 32 10.69 1.44 2.02
CA PHE A 32 11.59 2.11 2.97
C PHE A 32 11.26 3.59 3.14
N VAL A 33 11.03 4.31 2.04
CA VAL A 33 10.62 5.72 2.09
C VAL A 33 9.32 5.88 2.87
N TRP A 34 8.32 5.03 2.62
CA TRP A 34 7.06 5.05 3.37
C TRP A 34 7.27 4.81 4.88
N PHE A 35 8.07 3.81 5.26
CA PHE A 35 8.37 3.53 6.67
C PHE A 35 9.12 4.69 7.35
N ILE A 36 10.15 5.22 6.71
CA ILE A 36 10.92 6.36 7.22
C ILE A 36 10.01 7.59 7.34
N SER A 37 9.13 7.82 6.37
CA SER A 37 8.19 8.95 6.39
C SER A 37 7.22 8.86 7.56
N PHE A 38 6.65 7.67 7.80
CA PHE A 38 5.78 7.44 8.96
C PHE A 38 6.53 7.60 10.29
N TYR A 39 7.76 7.07 10.39
CA TYR A 39 8.57 7.21 11.60
C TYR A 39 8.88 8.67 11.91
N LEU A 40 9.35 9.43 10.91
CA LEU A 40 9.62 10.86 11.04
C LEU A 40 8.36 11.64 11.38
N PHE A 41 7.24 11.35 10.70
CA PHE A 41 5.96 11.97 11.00
C PHE A 41 5.57 11.77 12.47
N LYS A 42 5.60 10.52 12.97
CA LYS A 42 5.26 10.21 14.36
C LYS A 42 6.19 10.92 15.35
N LYS A 43 7.49 10.98 15.06
CA LYS A 43 8.50 11.61 15.94
C LYS A 43 8.33 13.13 16.03
N TYR A 44 8.08 13.79 14.90
CA TYR A 44 8.02 15.25 14.82
C TYR A 44 6.59 15.80 14.96
N TYR A 45 5.57 14.94 15.00
CA TYR A 45 4.16 15.29 15.19
C TYR A 45 3.93 16.34 16.30
N HIS A 46 4.51 16.13 17.48
CA HIS A 46 4.31 17.01 18.63
C HIS A 46 4.95 18.39 18.47
N TYR A 47 6.12 18.48 17.85
CA TYR A 47 6.79 19.76 17.59
C TYR A 47 6.00 20.61 16.59
N LEU A 48 5.32 19.96 15.63
CA LEU A 48 4.49 20.63 14.62
C LEU A 48 3.25 21.29 15.22
N LEU A 49 2.70 20.72 16.31
CA LEU A 49 1.59 21.31 17.05
C LEU A 49 2.02 22.55 17.86
N PHE A 50 3.27 22.60 18.33
CA PHE A 50 3.77 23.67 19.20
C PHE A 50 4.11 24.98 18.46
N ILE A 51 4.49 24.92 17.18
CA ILE A 51 4.80 26.09 16.32
C ILE A 51 3.56 26.99 16.08
N LYS A 52 2.40 26.60 16.60
CA LYS A 52 1.08 27.06 16.18
C LYS A 52 0.45 28.13 17.07
N LYS A 53 1.17 29.22 17.36
CA LYS A 53 0.55 30.49 17.80
C LYS A 53 0.01 31.27 16.60
N ILE A 54 -0.93 30.70 15.84
CA ILE A 54 -1.57 31.41 14.73
C ILE A 54 -3.09 31.27 14.87
N ASN A 55 -3.72 32.36 15.30
CA ASN A 55 -5.17 32.55 15.46
C ASN A 55 -5.91 32.23 14.16
N ILE A 56 -6.54 31.06 14.08
CA ILE A 56 -7.56 30.75 13.06
C ILE A 56 -8.72 30.09 13.79
N ASN A 57 -9.93 30.56 13.53
CA ASN A 57 -11.15 30.31 14.29
C ASN A 57 -11.64 28.84 14.30
N ASN A 58 -11.04 27.94 13.51
CA ASN A 58 -11.32 26.50 13.51
C ASN A 58 -10.03 25.69 13.73
N PHE A 59 -9.70 25.41 15.00
CA PHE A 59 -8.47 24.73 15.41
C PHE A 59 -8.29 23.34 14.76
N TYR A 60 -9.36 22.53 14.70
CA TYR A 60 -9.30 21.13 14.24
C TYR A 60 -8.90 20.96 12.77
N PHE A 61 -9.56 21.70 11.85
CA PHE A 61 -9.26 21.58 10.42
C PHE A 61 -7.83 21.99 10.08
N LYS A 62 -7.31 23.01 10.77
CA LYS A 62 -5.93 23.49 10.57
C LYS A 62 -4.90 22.49 11.05
N GLU A 63 -5.18 21.73 12.11
CA GLU A 63 -4.27 20.69 12.62
C GLU A 63 -4.13 19.57 11.62
N ILE A 64 -5.26 19.01 11.19
CA ILE A 64 -5.30 17.94 10.18
C ILE A 64 -4.62 18.40 8.89
N PHE A 65 -4.89 19.62 8.42
CA PHE A 65 -4.29 20.15 7.20
C PHE A 65 -2.76 20.26 7.27
N LEU A 66 -2.22 20.85 8.34
CA LEU A 66 -0.76 20.97 8.50
C LEU A 66 -0.11 19.60 8.63
N LEU A 67 -0.72 18.70 9.38
CA LEU A 67 -0.24 17.33 9.53
C LEU A 67 -0.14 16.61 8.19
N PHE A 68 -1.19 16.72 7.38
CA PHE A 68 -1.23 16.15 6.05
C PHE A 68 -0.18 16.78 5.13
N PHE A 69 -0.04 18.11 5.17
CA PHE A 69 0.97 18.84 4.39
C PHE A 69 2.39 18.39 4.75
N TYR A 70 2.71 18.28 6.05
CA TYR A 70 4.03 17.81 6.50
C TYR A 70 4.29 16.36 6.12
N PHE A 71 3.30 15.48 6.22
CA PHE A 71 3.44 14.09 5.79
C PHE A 71 3.75 14.00 4.28
N ILE A 72 3.03 14.77 3.45
CA ILE A 72 3.31 14.87 2.00
C ILE A 72 4.71 15.41 1.76
N PHE A 73 5.13 16.44 2.50
CA PHE A 73 6.46 17.03 2.35
C PHE A 73 7.58 16.01 2.61
N ILE A 74 7.44 15.20 3.67
CA ILE A 74 8.41 14.12 3.98
C ILE A 74 8.41 13.05 2.89
N LEU A 75 7.24 12.68 2.36
CA LEU A 75 7.14 11.73 1.24
C LEU A 75 7.84 12.24 -0.03
N ILE A 76 7.69 13.52 -0.35
CA ILE A 76 8.37 14.15 -1.49
C ILE A 76 9.89 14.10 -1.30
N LEU A 77 10.38 14.47 -0.11
CA LEU A 77 11.81 14.37 0.23
C LEU A 77 12.34 12.94 0.10
N GLY A 78 11.58 11.97 0.63
CA GLY A 78 11.93 10.55 0.51
C GLY A 78 11.94 10.06 -0.95
N TYR A 79 11.02 10.54 -1.79
CA TYR A 79 11.02 10.23 -3.22
C TYR A 79 12.25 10.79 -3.94
N ILE A 80 12.65 12.02 -3.62
CA ILE A 80 13.89 12.63 -4.13
C ILE A 80 15.10 11.79 -3.72
N PHE A 81 15.18 11.42 -2.44
CA PHE A 81 16.27 10.59 -1.90
C PHE A 81 16.33 9.21 -2.58
N LYS A 82 15.17 8.56 -2.77
CA LYS A 82 15.06 7.32 -3.53
C LYS A 82 15.62 7.47 -4.94
N ASN A 83 15.27 8.54 -5.66
CA ASN A 83 15.75 8.75 -7.03
C ASN A 83 17.26 8.94 -7.07
N TYR A 84 17.83 9.64 -6.09
CA TYR A 84 19.27 9.77 -5.94
C TYR A 84 19.95 8.41 -5.70
N LEU A 85 19.41 7.58 -4.80
CA LEU A 85 19.89 6.21 -4.60
C LEU A 85 19.81 5.40 -5.89
N ASN A 86 18.69 5.47 -6.62
CA ASN A 86 18.51 4.73 -7.87
C ASN A 86 19.59 5.02 -8.91
N ILE A 87 20.09 6.25 -8.99
CA ILE A 87 21.17 6.59 -9.92
C ILE A 87 22.46 5.84 -9.55
N LYS A 88 22.78 5.76 -8.26
CA LYS A 88 23.99 5.07 -7.78
C LYS A 88 23.93 3.57 -7.99
N ILE A 89 22.76 2.98 -7.75
CA ILE A 89 22.66 1.53 -7.71
C ILE A 89 22.39 0.90 -9.09
N LYS A 90 22.08 1.72 -10.12
CA LYS A 90 21.91 1.26 -11.52
C LYS A 90 23.08 0.41 -12.05
N ASN A 91 24.30 0.65 -11.56
CA ASN A 91 25.50 -0.03 -12.05
C ASN A 91 25.74 -1.42 -11.43
N ILE A 92 25.01 -1.77 -10.36
CA ILE A 92 25.27 -2.98 -9.56
C ILE A 92 24.33 -4.13 -9.95
N TYR A 93 23.25 -3.84 -10.68
CA TYR A 93 22.15 -4.81 -10.85
C TYR A 93 22.04 -5.37 -12.26
N ILE A 94 21.87 -6.69 -12.33
CA ILE A 94 21.42 -7.38 -13.54
C ILE A 94 19.97 -6.96 -13.80
N LYS A 95 19.78 -6.12 -14.82
CA LYS A 95 18.51 -5.45 -15.15
C LYS A 95 17.33 -6.42 -15.23
N ASN A 96 17.54 -7.63 -15.75
CA ASN A 96 16.48 -8.63 -15.93
C ASN A 96 16.03 -9.27 -14.60
N ILE A 97 16.97 -9.59 -13.72
CA ILE A 97 16.66 -10.17 -12.39
C ILE A 97 15.89 -9.14 -11.53
N ASN A 98 16.31 -7.87 -11.56
CA ASN A 98 15.59 -6.80 -10.87
C ASN A 98 14.12 -6.69 -11.32
N ARG A 99 13.85 -6.83 -12.62
CA ARG A 99 12.49 -6.77 -13.17
C ARG A 99 11.66 -8.00 -12.80
N LEU A 100 12.24 -9.20 -12.87
CA LEU A 100 11.56 -10.45 -12.49
C LEU A 100 11.18 -10.46 -11.00
N LEU A 101 12.13 -10.10 -10.12
CA LEU A 101 11.84 -9.94 -8.69
C LEU A 101 10.79 -8.84 -8.44
N GLY A 102 10.80 -7.78 -9.26
CA GLY A 102 9.77 -6.74 -9.23
C GLY A 102 8.38 -7.30 -9.55
N LEU A 103 8.27 -8.21 -10.51
CA LEU A 103 7.02 -8.87 -10.88
C LEU A 103 6.47 -9.70 -9.71
N PHE A 104 7.30 -10.53 -9.06
CA PHE A 104 6.91 -11.28 -7.87
C PHE A 104 6.49 -10.37 -6.72
N PHE A 105 7.21 -9.26 -6.54
CA PHE A 105 6.86 -8.28 -5.51
C PHE A 105 5.54 -7.56 -5.80
N GLY A 106 5.26 -7.27 -7.06
CA GLY A 106 3.97 -6.74 -7.51
C GLY A 106 2.82 -7.71 -7.30
N LEU A 107 3.05 -9.01 -7.54
CA LEU A 107 2.06 -10.07 -7.23
C LEU A 107 1.73 -10.06 -5.73
N LEU A 108 2.75 -10.06 -4.87
CA LEU A 108 2.56 -10.00 -3.41
C LEU A 108 1.75 -8.77 -2.99
N LYS A 109 2.06 -7.60 -3.56
CA LYS A 109 1.30 -6.36 -3.31
C LYS A 109 -0.15 -6.47 -3.78
N GLY A 110 -0.39 -7.03 -4.97
CA GLY A 110 -1.74 -7.27 -5.47
C GLY A 110 -2.54 -8.18 -4.53
N CYS A 111 -1.94 -9.28 -4.05
CA CYS A 111 -2.55 -10.16 -3.06
C CYS A 111 -2.87 -9.40 -1.76
N LEU A 112 -1.93 -8.60 -1.23
CA LEU A 112 -2.15 -7.80 -0.02
C LEU A 112 -3.33 -6.82 -0.18
N ILE A 113 -3.46 -6.20 -1.35
CA ILE A 113 -4.56 -5.26 -1.63
C ILE A 113 -5.90 -6.00 -1.70
N ILE A 114 -5.95 -7.18 -2.32
CA ILE A 114 -7.14 -8.02 -2.34
C ILE A 114 -7.54 -8.43 -0.92
N PHE A 115 -6.58 -8.79 -0.07
CA PHE A 115 -6.83 -9.09 1.34
C PHE A 115 -7.44 -7.91 2.10
N ILE A 116 -6.88 -6.71 1.93
CA ILE A 116 -7.39 -5.48 2.56
C ILE A 116 -8.82 -5.20 2.07
N LEU A 117 -9.09 -5.31 0.77
CA LEU A 117 -10.41 -5.12 0.19
C LEU A 117 -11.43 -6.09 0.77
N LEU A 118 -11.13 -7.38 0.77
CA LEU A 118 -12.02 -8.41 1.32
C LEU A 118 -12.30 -8.21 2.81
N ASN A 119 -11.26 -7.90 3.60
CA ASN A 119 -11.43 -7.67 5.02
C ASN A 119 -12.23 -6.39 5.28
N SER A 120 -12.01 -5.33 4.50
CA SER A 120 -12.80 -4.09 4.59
C SER A 120 -14.27 -4.32 4.25
N LEU A 121 -14.57 -5.11 3.21
CA LEU A 121 -15.93 -5.50 2.84
C LEU A 121 -16.62 -6.29 3.96
N ASN A 122 -15.91 -7.27 4.55
CA ASN A 122 -16.43 -8.05 5.68
C ASN A 122 -16.71 -7.17 6.92
N TYR A 123 -15.84 -6.19 7.18
CA TYR A 123 -16.00 -5.26 8.30
C TYR A 123 -17.16 -4.28 8.10
N ILE A 124 -17.33 -3.73 6.90
CA ILE A 124 -18.34 -2.72 6.58
C ILE A 124 -19.73 -3.34 6.42
N ASP A 125 -19.86 -4.40 5.60
CA ASP A 125 -21.15 -5.02 5.31
C ASP A 125 -21.04 -6.55 5.24
N LYS A 126 -21.13 -7.17 6.41
CA LYS A 126 -21.05 -8.62 6.58
C LYS A 126 -22.15 -9.38 5.85
N LYS A 127 -23.34 -8.78 5.66
CA LYS A 127 -24.45 -9.42 4.92
C LYS A 127 -24.09 -9.52 3.44
N LEU A 128 -23.63 -8.42 2.85
CA LEU A 128 -23.14 -8.39 1.47
C LEU A 128 -21.98 -9.37 1.27
N TYR A 129 -21.02 -9.41 2.20
CA TYR A 129 -19.89 -10.34 2.14
C TYR A 129 -20.35 -11.81 2.07
N ASN A 130 -21.26 -12.21 2.97
CA ASN A 130 -21.77 -13.59 2.99
C ASN A 130 -22.62 -13.92 1.76
N TYR A 131 -23.41 -12.96 1.27
CA TYR A 131 -24.16 -13.11 0.02
C TYR A 131 -23.22 -13.40 -1.16
N ILE A 132 -22.14 -12.61 -1.27
CA ILE A 132 -21.11 -12.79 -2.31
C ILE A 132 -20.44 -14.16 -2.18
N LEU A 133 -20.13 -14.59 -0.94
CA LEU A 133 -19.46 -15.85 -0.67
C LEU A 133 -20.31 -17.08 -1.01
N ILE A 134 -21.61 -17.03 -0.75
CA ILE A 134 -22.54 -18.14 -0.98
C ILE A 134 -22.99 -18.20 -2.45
N ASN A 135 -23.25 -17.05 -3.08
CA ASN A 135 -23.86 -17.00 -4.41
C ASN A 135 -22.86 -16.96 -5.57
N ASN A 136 -21.61 -16.56 -5.34
CA ASN A 136 -20.62 -16.54 -6.42
C ASN A 136 -19.78 -17.81 -6.46
N LYS A 137 -19.71 -18.43 -7.65
CA LYS A 137 -18.77 -19.53 -7.96
C LYS A 137 -17.33 -19.03 -8.20
N SER A 138 -16.91 -18.00 -7.46
CA SER A 138 -15.62 -17.33 -7.62
C SER A 138 -14.50 -18.14 -6.96
N LEU A 139 -13.66 -18.78 -7.76
CA LEU A 139 -12.54 -19.61 -7.30
C LEU A 139 -11.52 -18.79 -6.49
N LEU A 140 -11.16 -17.60 -6.99
CA LEU A 140 -10.14 -16.76 -6.35
C LEU A 140 -10.65 -16.20 -5.03
N PHE A 141 -11.89 -15.76 -4.99
CA PHE A 141 -12.51 -15.25 -3.75
C PHE A 141 -12.55 -16.31 -2.65
N ILE A 142 -12.93 -17.55 -2.98
CA ILE A 142 -12.94 -18.66 -2.02
C ILE A 142 -11.52 -18.93 -1.51
N TYR A 143 -10.53 -18.96 -2.42
CA TYR A 143 -9.14 -19.16 -2.06
C TYR A 143 -8.61 -18.07 -1.11
N PHE A 144 -8.81 -16.79 -1.43
CA PHE A 144 -8.41 -15.67 -0.56
C PHE A 144 -9.17 -15.66 0.76
N ASN A 145 -10.46 -16.02 0.77
CA ASN A 145 -11.24 -16.14 2.01
C ASN A 145 -10.71 -17.26 2.92
N ASN A 146 -10.34 -18.41 2.37
CA ASN A 146 -9.78 -19.51 3.16
C ASN A 146 -8.47 -19.09 3.84
N ILE A 147 -7.61 -18.36 3.12
CA ILE A 147 -6.39 -17.80 3.68
C ILE A 147 -6.71 -16.78 4.79
N LEU A 148 -7.68 -15.89 4.57
CA LEU A 148 -8.12 -14.93 5.60
C LEU A 148 -8.61 -15.61 6.88
N GLN A 149 -9.36 -16.70 6.74
CA GLN A 149 -9.86 -17.45 7.89
C GLN A 149 -8.71 -18.09 8.66
N GLN A 150 -7.72 -18.69 7.98
CA GLN A 150 -6.53 -19.23 8.65
C GLN A 150 -5.81 -18.19 9.52
N TYR A 151 -5.64 -16.97 9.02
CA TYR A 151 -4.98 -15.91 9.81
C TYR A 151 -5.83 -15.37 10.97
N LYS A 152 -7.17 -15.43 10.89
CA LYS A 152 -8.05 -15.05 12.01
C LYS A 152 -7.94 -15.99 13.22
N TYR A 153 -7.46 -17.22 13.05
CA TYR A 153 -7.25 -18.15 14.16
C TYR A 153 -5.95 -17.91 14.94
N PHE A 154 -5.05 -17.06 14.42
CA PHE A 154 -3.75 -16.76 15.05
C PHE A 154 -3.70 -15.41 15.78
N LEU A 155 -4.77 -14.59 15.70
CA LEU A 155 -4.93 -13.31 16.41
C LEU A 155 -6.05 -13.42 17.44
#